data_AF-A0A3P7J001-F1
#
_entry.id   AF-A0A3P7J001-F1
#
_cell.length_a   1.000
_cell.length_b   1.000
_cell.length_c   1.000
_cell.angle_alpha   90.00
_cell.angle_beta   90.00
_cell.angle_gamma   90.00
#
_symmetry.space_group_name_H-M   'P 1'
#
loop_
_entity.id
_entity.type
_entity.pdbx_description
1 polymer ?
#
loop_
_entity_poly.entity_id
_entity_poly.type
_entity_poly.pdbx_seq_one_letter_code
_entity_poly.pdbx_strand_id
1 'polypeptide(L)'
;MAAGGRQLMSIQQHHKTVTSLCLAKNGDVLLSGGIDRRVNAIRLIDFAMLHSMSMAAPVLSLAMSPDDHIMAVGIGQLLAIHRREPEPKLSKDLYFLAMVSAQVADSRTMVRTAAPKVRVQEAGKPRETVEISAKSADQHRLSKIDTLLKGYQHAAAIRKMFHCKIVRATWF
;
A
#
# COMPACT_ATOMS: atom_id res chain seq x y z
N MET A 1 36.22 28.49 14.81
CA MET A 1 37.25 27.45 14.62
C MET A 1 36.92 26.69 13.35
N ALA A 2 37.64 26.92 12.26
CA ALA A 2 37.50 26.12 11.06
C ALA A 2 38.42 24.90 11.21
N ALA A 3 37.91 23.85 11.88
CA ALA A 3 38.54 22.55 11.82
C ALA A 3 38.49 22.09 10.35
N GLY A 4 39.63 21.71 9.78
CA GLY A 4 39.71 21.24 8.40
C GLY A 4 38.72 20.11 8.16
N GLY A 5 37.78 20.30 7.24
CA GLY A 5 36.82 19.28 6.85
C GLY A 5 37.48 18.23 5.98
N ARG A 6 37.47 16.97 6.41
CA ARG A 6 37.85 15.82 5.58
C ARG A 6 36.60 15.25 4.92
N GLN A 7 36.65 15.00 3.61
CA GLN A 7 35.58 14.30 2.91
C GLN A 7 35.41 12.89 3.50
N LEU A 8 34.22 12.62 4.06
CA LEU A 8 33.89 11.31 4.63
C LEU A 8 33.39 10.33 3.57
N MET A 9 32.50 10.79 2.68
CA MET A 9 31.86 9.94 1.67
C MET A 9 31.46 10.75 0.43
N SER A 10 31.38 10.10 -0.73
CA SER A 10 30.80 10.64 -1.97
C SER A 10 29.64 9.76 -2.43
N ILE A 11 28.46 10.35 -2.63
CA ILE A 11 27.22 9.62 -2.92
C ILE A 11 26.78 9.97 -4.35
N GLN A 12 26.76 8.97 -5.23
CA GLN A 12 26.46 9.13 -6.66
C GLN A 12 25.08 8.55 -7.01
N GLN A 13 24.02 9.08 -6.40
CA GLN A 13 22.64 8.61 -6.62
C GLN A 13 21.86 9.45 -7.64
N HIS A 14 22.24 10.72 -7.82
CA HIS A 14 21.62 11.60 -8.81
C HIS A 14 22.34 11.48 -10.15
N HIS A 15 21.55 11.49 -11.23
CA HIS A 15 22.07 11.37 -12.59
C HIS A 15 22.34 12.75 -13.24
N LYS A 16 21.98 13.83 -12.53
CA LYS A 16 22.17 15.22 -12.92
C LYS A 16 22.53 16.05 -11.70
N THR A 17 22.72 17.36 -11.90
CA THR A 17 23.05 18.32 -10.85
C THR A 17 22.04 18.26 -9.69
N VAL A 18 22.60 18.11 -8.48
CA VAL A 18 21.89 18.26 -7.21
C VAL A 18 21.70 19.74 -6.94
N THR A 19 20.47 20.16 -6.66
CA THR A 19 20.10 21.56 -6.46
C THR A 19 19.81 21.89 -5.01
N SER A 20 19.39 20.89 -4.23
CA SER A 20 18.92 21.08 -2.86
C SER A 20 19.24 19.87 -1.99
N LEU A 21 19.55 20.15 -0.73
CA LEU A 21 19.83 19.18 0.31
C LEU A 21 19.11 19.59 1.59
N CYS A 22 18.54 18.63 2.32
CA CYS A 22 17.84 18.88 3.58
C CYS A 22 18.05 17.71 4.54
N LEU A 23 18.20 17.99 5.83
CA LEU A 23 18.24 16.97 6.88
C LEU A 23 16.84 16.76 7.45
N ALA A 24 16.50 15.50 7.72
CA ALA A 24 15.27 15.08 8.35
C ALA A 24 15.59 14.11 9.51
N LYS A 25 14.62 13.79 10.35
CA LYS A 25 14.73 12.77 11.41
C LYS A 25 15.84 13.06 12.39
N ASN A 26 15.88 14.29 12.90
CA ASN A 26 16.93 14.78 13.79
C ASN A 26 18.36 14.60 13.23
N GLY A 27 18.50 14.58 11.90
CA GLY A 27 19.78 14.42 11.22
C GLY A 27 20.13 12.98 10.82
N ASP A 28 19.25 12.00 11.04
CA ASP A 28 19.50 10.60 10.65
C ASP A 28 19.31 10.36 9.14
N VAL A 29 18.52 11.21 8.48
CA VAL A 29 18.17 11.06 7.06
C VAL A 29 18.53 12.33 6.28
N LEU A 30 19.23 12.15 5.18
CA LEU A 30 19.56 13.18 4.19
C LEU A 30 18.57 13.07 3.03
N LEU A 31 17.94 14.17 2.69
CA LEU A 31 17.16 14.32 1.48
C LEU A 31 17.96 15.10 0.46
N SER A 32 18.03 14.59 -0.76
CA SER A 32 18.68 15.24 -1.87
C SER A 32 17.73 15.38 -3.06
N GLY A 33 17.67 16.58 -3.63
CA GLY A 33 16.83 16.93 -4.77
C GLY A 33 17.68 17.38 -5.95
N GLY A 34 17.30 16.99 -7.16
CA GLY A 34 18.04 17.33 -8.36
C GLY A 34 17.18 17.71 -9.58
N ILE A 35 17.87 18.21 -10.60
CA ILE A 35 17.27 18.49 -11.93
C ILE A 35 16.88 17.20 -12.65
N ASP A 36 17.36 16.05 -12.17
CA ASP A 36 16.90 14.73 -12.62
C ASP A 36 15.45 14.40 -12.21
N ARG A 37 14.76 15.35 -11.56
CA ARG A 37 13.38 15.22 -11.06
C ARG A 37 13.26 14.11 -10.03
N ARG A 38 14.34 13.85 -9.29
CA ARG A 38 14.35 12.87 -8.22
C ARG A 38 14.58 13.55 -6.89
N VAL A 39 13.88 13.05 -5.89
CA VAL A 39 14.19 13.29 -4.48
C VAL A 39 14.60 11.96 -3.88
N ASN A 40 15.85 11.86 -3.44
CA ASN A 40 16.39 10.66 -2.83
C ASN A 40 16.47 10.87 -1.32
N ALA A 41 15.99 9.89 -0.56
CA ALA A 41 16.17 9.81 0.88
C ALA A 41 17.27 8.81 1.19
N ILE A 42 18.27 9.26 1.94
CA ILE A 42 19.50 8.53 2.23
C ILE A 42 19.70 8.51 3.73
N ARG A 43 20.02 7.35 4.30
CA ARG A 43 20.36 7.22 5.72
C ARG A 43 21.80 7.69 5.95
N LEU A 44 22.06 8.57 6.92
CA LEU A 44 23.43 9.05 7.17
C LEU A 44 24.36 8.01 7.81
N ILE A 45 23.81 7.04 8.56
CA ILE A 45 24.62 6.03 9.26
C ILE A 45 25.36 5.13 8.26
N ASP A 46 24.65 4.65 7.25
CA ASP A 46 25.17 3.65 6.30
C ASP A 46 25.37 4.26 4.89
N PHE A 47 25.01 5.54 4.69
CA PHE A 47 24.89 6.20 3.38
C PHE A 47 24.05 5.41 2.35
N ALA A 48 23.16 4.55 2.84
CA ALA A 48 22.29 3.72 2.03
C ALA A 48 21.07 4.51 1.55
N MET A 49 20.67 4.28 0.30
CA MET A 49 19.47 4.85 -0.28
C MET A 49 18.23 4.15 0.30
N LEU A 50 17.39 4.90 1.01
CA LEU A 50 16.14 4.41 1.60
C LEU A 50 15.00 4.46 0.59
N HIS A 51 14.89 5.60 -0.11
CA HIS A 51 13.76 5.85 -0.99
C HIS A 51 14.13 6.79 -2.13
N SER A 52 13.49 6.61 -3.29
CA SER A 52 13.59 7.49 -4.45
C SER A 52 12.19 7.90 -4.87
N MET A 53 11.93 9.20 -4.90
CA MET A 53 10.67 9.77 -5.34
C MET A 53 10.87 10.47 -6.67
N SER A 54 10.08 10.11 -7.67
CA SER A 54 10.08 10.79 -8.97
C SER A 54 9.05 11.93 -8.97
N MET A 55 9.49 13.12 -9.34
CA MET A 55 8.67 14.32 -9.46
C MET A 55 8.34 14.60 -10.94
N ALA A 56 7.29 15.38 -11.18
CA ALA A 56 6.88 15.75 -12.54
C ALA A 56 7.85 16.76 -13.20
N ALA A 57 8.49 17.62 -12.41
CA ALA A 57 9.38 18.69 -12.86
C ALA A 57 10.68 18.73 -12.04
N PRO A 58 11.72 19.48 -12.49
CA PRO A 58 12.98 19.62 -11.78
C PRO A 58 12.78 20.17 -10.37
N VAL A 59 13.46 19.56 -9.40
CA VAL A 59 13.43 20.03 -8.01
C VAL A 59 14.40 21.19 -7.89
N LEU A 60 13.93 22.34 -7.43
CA LEU A 60 14.74 23.55 -7.25
C LEU A 60 15.04 23.80 -5.78
N SER A 61 14.11 23.47 -4.89
CA SER A 61 14.25 23.67 -3.45
C SER A 61 13.56 22.55 -2.67
N LEU A 62 14.10 22.24 -1.50
CA LEU A 62 13.58 21.25 -0.56
C LEU A 62 13.64 21.83 0.85
N ALA A 63 12.55 21.66 1.60
CA ALA A 63 12.50 21.96 3.02
C ALA A 63 11.69 20.91 3.77
N MET A 64 12.13 20.55 4.97
CA MET A 64 11.45 19.62 5.86
C MET A 64 10.97 20.37 7.10
N SER A 65 9.78 20.03 7.59
CA SER A 65 9.29 20.49 8.89
C SER A 65 10.15 19.91 10.02
N PRO A 66 10.38 20.64 11.13
CA PRO A 66 11.09 20.11 12.29
C PRO A 66 10.48 18.81 12.86
N ASP A 67 9.17 18.61 12.68
CA ASP A 67 8.44 17.41 13.14
C ASP A 67 8.48 16.23 12.13
N ASP A 68 9.17 16.36 11.00
CA ASP A 68 9.23 15.40 9.89
C ASP A 68 7.89 14.97 9.27
N HIS A 69 6.81 15.68 9.59
CA HIS A 69 5.48 15.36 9.08
C HIS A 69 5.21 15.96 7.70
N ILE A 70 5.87 17.06 7.36
CA ILE A 70 5.60 17.82 6.14
C ILE A 70 6.92 18.11 5.43
N MET A 71 6.96 17.77 4.15
CA MET A 71 8.05 18.13 3.24
C MET A 71 7.52 19.06 2.16
N ALA A 72 8.17 20.20 1.98
CA ALA A 72 7.89 21.13 0.91
C ALA A 72 8.94 20.99 -0.20
N VAL A 73 8.48 20.88 -1.45
CA VAL A 73 9.32 20.68 -2.63
C VAL A 73 8.94 21.71 -3.68
N GLY A 74 9.88 22.59 -4.03
CA GLY A 74 9.74 23.51 -5.14
C GLY A 74 10.01 22.80 -6.46
N ILE A 75 8.98 22.62 -7.29
CA ILE A 75 9.02 21.95 -8.59
C ILE A 75 8.64 22.92 -9.71
N GLY A 76 9.65 23.50 -10.39
CA GLY A 76 9.42 24.53 -11.40
C GLY A 76 8.65 25.73 -10.81
N GLN A 77 7.44 25.99 -11.33
CA GLN A 77 6.55 27.06 -10.85
C GLN A 77 5.56 26.63 -9.76
N LEU A 78 5.60 25.37 -9.34
CA LEU A 78 4.68 24.80 -8.37
C LEU A 78 5.41 24.47 -7.06
N LEU A 79 4.67 24.54 -5.95
CA LEU A 79 5.10 24.06 -4.65
C LEU A 79 4.32 22.78 -4.33
N ALA A 80 5.01 21.66 -4.21
CA ALA A 80 4.42 20.41 -3.76
C ALA A 80 4.62 20.27 -2.25
N ILE A 81 3.53 20.00 -1.53
CA ILE A 81 3.55 19.72 -0.10
C ILE A 81 3.25 18.24 0.09
N HIS A 82 4.22 17.50 0.59
CA HIS A 82 4.09 16.09 0.90
C HIS A 82 3.91 15.91 2.40
N ARG A 83 2.77 15.35 2.79
CA ARG A 83 2.53 14.93 4.17
C ARG A 83 2.93 13.48 4.33
N ARG A 84 3.84 13.20 5.27
CA ARG A 84 4.18 11.84 5.65
C ARG A 84 3.24 11.41 6.76
N GLU A 85 2.41 10.39 6.51
CA GLU A 85 1.68 9.77 7.59
C GLU A 85 2.67 9.13 8.55
N PRO A 86 2.51 9.33 9.88
CA PRO A 86 3.30 8.58 10.82
C PRO A 86 3.02 7.11 10.55
N GLU A 87 4.08 6.34 10.27
CA GLU A 87 4.00 4.88 10.26
C GLU A 87 3.19 4.47 11.50
N PRO A 88 2.05 3.78 11.34
CA PRO A 88 1.33 3.31 12.50
C PRO A 88 2.34 2.49 13.28
N LYS A 89 2.60 2.88 14.53
CA LYS A 89 3.39 2.10 15.48
C LYS A 89 2.58 0.83 15.74
N LEU A 90 2.53 -0.07 14.77
CA LEU A 90 2.02 -1.41 14.96
C LEU A 90 2.99 -2.01 15.97
N SER A 91 2.52 -2.15 17.21
CA SER A 91 3.31 -2.70 18.30
C SER A 91 3.97 -3.99 17.78
N LYS A 92 5.24 -4.19 18.13
CA LYS A 92 6.03 -5.35 17.67
C LYS A 92 5.28 -6.67 17.92
N ASP A 93 4.41 -6.70 18.92
CA ASP A 93 3.49 -7.78 19.29
C ASP A 93 2.50 -8.17 18.18
N LEU A 94 1.99 -7.19 17.41
CA LEU A 94 1.07 -7.44 16.29
C LEU A 94 1.80 -8.01 15.07
N TYR A 95 3.07 -7.66 14.85
CA TYR A 95 3.89 -8.26 13.78
C TYR A 95 4.18 -9.74 14.08
N PHE A 96 4.46 -10.07 15.34
CA PHE A 96 4.64 -11.45 15.77
C PHE A 96 3.37 -12.29 15.57
N LEU A 97 2.20 -11.76 15.96
CA LEU A 97 0.92 -12.44 15.74
C LEU A 97 0.61 -12.65 14.25
N ALA A 98 0.90 -11.65 13.41
CA ALA A 98 0.70 -11.76 11.96
C ALA A 98 1.60 -12.85 11.35
N MET A 99 2.87 -12.92 11.76
CA MET A 99 3.81 -13.97 11.31
C MET A 99 3.42 -15.36 11.81
N VAL A 100 2.97 -15.50 13.06
CA VAL A 100 2.50 -16.79 13.60
C VAL A 100 1.26 -17.27 12.86
N SER A 101 0.33 -16.38 12.51
CA SER A 101 -0.88 -16.77 11.77
C SER A 101 -0.59 -17.24 10.34
N ALA A 102 0.45 -16.70 9.70
CA ALA A 102 0.87 -17.09 8.35
C ALA A 102 1.53 -18.49 8.30
N GLN A 103 2.08 -19.00 9.41
CA GLN A 103 2.68 -20.34 9.47
C GLN A 103 1.69 -21.46 9.82
N VAL A 104 0.42 -21.15 10.11
CA VAL A 104 -0.62 -22.15 10.42
C VAL A 104 -1.40 -22.58 9.16
N ALA A 105 -1.01 -22.09 7.98
CA ALA A 105 -1.59 -22.54 6.71
C ALA A 105 -1.08 -23.95 6.33
N ASP A 106 -1.90 -24.91 6.75
CA ASP A 106 -2.32 -26.09 5.98
C ASP A 106 -1.46 -27.36 6.06
N SER A 107 -1.78 -28.17 7.07
CA SER A 107 -1.49 -29.60 7.06
C SER A 107 -2.67 -30.42 7.59
N ARG A 108 -3.90 -30.17 7.10
CA ARG A 108 -5.04 -31.04 7.41
C ARG A 108 -5.97 -31.26 6.22
N THR A 109 -5.87 -32.49 5.69
CA THR A 109 -6.91 -33.28 5.01
C THR A 109 -7.12 -33.02 3.51
N MET A 110 -6.22 -33.58 2.69
CA MET A 110 -6.57 -34.05 1.34
C MET A 110 -7.62 -35.17 1.45
N VAL A 111 -8.91 -34.83 1.42
CA VAL A 111 -9.97 -35.81 1.18
C VAL A 111 -9.92 -36.19 -0.30
N ARG A 112 -9.39 -37.38 -0.60
CA ARG A 112 -9.49 -38.00 -1.92
C ARG A 112 -10.95 -38.30 -2.23
N THR A 113 -11.64 -37.40 -2.92
CA THR A 113 -12.94 -37.71 -3.52
C THR A 113 -12.71 -38.52 -4.79
N ALA A 114 -13.05 -39.82 -4.76
CA ALA A 114 -13.06 -40.66 -5.94
C ALA A 114 -13.99 -40.06 -7.01
N ALA A 115 -13.59 -40.19 -8.29
CA ALA A 115 -14.35 -39.68 -9.42
C ALA A 115 -15.72 -40.36 -9.54
N PRO A 116 -16.81 -39.61 -9.81
CA PRO A 116 -18.14 -40.20 -9.96
C PRO A 116 -18.20 -41.09 -11.21
N LYS A 117 -18.88 -42.24 -11.11
CA LYS A 117 -19.08 -43.18 -12.21
C LYS A 117 -19.89 -42.54 -13.35
N VAL A 118 -19.25 -42.41 -14.51
CA VAL A 118 -19.86 -41.98 -15.77
C VAL A 118 -20.83 -43.07 -16.24
N ARG A 119 -22.14 -42.79 -16.24
CA ARG A 119 -23.14 -43.61 -16.94
C ARG A 119 -23.40 -42.98 -18.31
N VAL A 120 -22.95 -43.68 -19.34
CA VAL A 120 -23.26 -43.39 -20.75
C VAL A 120 -24.69 -43.88 -21.03
N GLN A 121 -25.52 -43.03 -21.63
CA GLN A 121 -26.78 -43.43 -22.27
C GLN A 121 -26.86 -42.78 -23.65
N GLU A 122 -27.04 -43.62 -24.67
CA GLU A 122 -27.15 -43.24 -26.08
C GLU A 122 -28.57 -42.83 -26.48
N ALA A 123 -28.61 -41.89 -27.43
CA ALA A 123 -29.56 -41.69 -28.52
C ALA A 123 -31.08 -41.76 -28.26
N GLY A 124 -31.70 -40.58 -28.18
CA GLY A 124 -33.02 -40.33 -28.82
C GLY A 124 -34.09 -39.63 -27.97
N LYS A 125 -34.39 -38.36 -28.33
CA LYS A 125 -35.65 -37.61 -28.11
C LYS A 125 -35.90 -36.95 -26.71
N PRO A 126 -36.80 -35.94 -26.58
CA PRO A 126 -36.37 -34.53 -26.44
C PRO A 126 -36.85 -33.78 -25.17
N ARG A 127 -36.14 -32.67 -24.88
CA ARG A 127 -36.44 -31.48 -24.05
C ARG A 127 -37.07 -31.70 -22.67
N GLU A 128 -36.24 -31.64 -21.64
CA GLU A 128 -36.64 -31.19 -20.30
C GLU A 128 -35.72 -30.07 -19.79
N THR A 129 -36.36 -29.04 -19.24
CA THR A 129 -35.80 -27.86 -18.62
C THR A 129 -34.95 -28.24 -17.42
N VAL A 130 -33.64 -28.02 -17.52
CA VAL A 130 -32.73 -28.13 -16.38
C VAL A 130 -32.59 -26.76 -15.76
N GLU A 131 -33.16 -26.60 -14.57
CA GLU A 131 -32.92 -25.44 -13.72
C GLU A 131 -31.42 -25.33 -13.45
N ILE A 132 -30.80 -24.26 -13.94
CA ILE A 132 -29.39 -23.98 -13.75
C ILE A 132 -29.23 -23.47 -12.31
N SER A 133 -29.21 -24.38 -11.34
CA SER A 133 -28.87 -24.07 -9.96
C SER A 133 -27.36 -23.89 -9.87
N ALA A 134 -26.92 -22.63 -10.01
CA ALA A 134 -25.54 -22.24 -9.76
C ALA A 134 -25.20 -22.52 -8.29
N LYS A 135 -24.13 -23.30 -8.06
CA LYS A 135 -23.54 -23.47 -6.73
C LYS A 135 -23.14 -22.09 -6.20
N SER A 136 -23.89 -21.63 -5.22
CA SER A 136 -23.73 -20.37 -4.49
C SER A 136 -22.33 -20.29 -3.89
N ALA A 137 -21.41 -19.63 -4.61
CA ALA A 137 -20.18 -19.13 -4.03
C ALA A 137 -20.49 -17.79 -3.35
N ASP A 138 -20.14 -17.69 -2.06
CA ASP A 138 -20.12 -16.48 -1.23
C ASP A 138 -21.45 -15.87 -0.73
N GLN A 139 -22.38 -16.72 -0.26
CA GLN A 139 -23.63 -16.22 0.34
C GLN A 139 -23.54 -15.65 1.78
N HIS A 140 -22.36 -15.51 2.39
CA HIS A 140 -22.27 -15.18 3.83
C HIS A 140 -22.09 -13.68 4.19
N ARG A 141 -21.90 -12.78 3.22
CA ARG A 141 -21.81 -11.32 3.49
C ARG A 141 -23.04 -10.51 3.08
N LEU A 142 -23.87 -11.04 2.19
CA LEU A 142 -25.00 -10.34 1.60
C LEU A 142 -26.28 -10.43 2.45
N SER A 143 -26.46 -11.51 3.22
CA SER A 143 -27.67 -11.72 4.05
C SER A 143 -27.91 -10.61 5.07
N LYS A 144 -26.83 -10.06 5.65
CA LYS A 144 -26.91 -8.94 6.62
C LYS A 144 -27.30 -7.62 5.96
N ILE A 145 -26.97 -7.41 4.69
CA ILE A 145 -27.36 -6.20 3.94
C ILE A 145 -28.82 -6.35 3.51
N ASP A 146 -29.21 -7.54 3.04
CA ASP A 146 -30.59 -7.83 2.64
C ASP A 146 -31.58 -7.71 3.80
N THR A 147 -31.17 -8.10 5.01
CA THR A 147 -32.00 -7.90 6.22
C THR A 147 -32.24 -6.42 6.51
N LEU A 148 -31.24 -5.57 6.28
CA LEU A 148 -31.35 -4.11 6.48
C LEU A 148 -32.22 -3.46 5.41
N LEU A 149 -32.14 -3.94 4.16
CA LEU A 149 -33.01 -3.48 3.08
C LEU A 149 -34.47 -3.87 3.32
N LYS A 150 -34.73 -5.09 3.80
CA LYS A 150 -36.08 -5.53 4.20
C LYS A 150 -36.63 -4.74 5.40
N GLY A 151 -35.75 -4.28 6.28
CA GLY A 151 -36.10 -3.42 7.41
C GLY A 151 -36.25 -1.93 7.06
N TYR A 152 -36.22 -1.53 5.79
CA TYR A 152 -36.21 -0.13 5.33
C TYR A 152 -35.05 0.73 5.89
N GLN A 153 -33.99 0.09 6.40
CA GLN A 153 -32.81 0.76 6.96
C GLN A 153 -31.74 1.00 5.90
N HIS A 154 -32.10 1.78 4.88
CA HIS A 154 -31.22 2.04 3.72
C HIS A 154 -29.90 2.72 4.12
N ALA A 155 -29.93 3.64 5.09
CA ALA A 155 -28.73 4.33 5.57
C ALA A 155 -27.72 3.37 6.22
N ALA A 156 -28.20 2.36 6.96
CA ALA A 156 -27.35 1.37 7.63
C ALA A 156 -26.72 0.39 6.62
N ALA A 157 -27.48 -0.01 5.60
CA ALA A 157 -27.01 -0.85 4.51
C ALA A 157 -25.87 -0.17 3.72
N ILE A 158 -26.06 1.10 3.35
CA ILE A 158 -25.05 1.92 2.65
C ILE A 158 -23.76 1.99 3.47
N ARG A 159 -23.86 2.37 4.75
CA ARG A 159 -22.68 2.47 5.63
C ARG A 159 -21.89 1.16 5.67
N LYS A 160 -22.57 0.02 5.80
CA LYS A 160 -21.93 -1.30 5.82
C LYS A 160 -21.30 -1.69 4.49
N MET A 161 -21.96 -1.39 3.37
CA MET A 161 -21.47 -1.71 2.04
C MET A 161 -20.19 -0.94 1.70
N PHE A 162 -20.13 0.34 2.08
CA PHE A 162 -19.01 1.22 1.74
C PHE A 162 -17.85 1.17 2.76
N HIS A 163 -18.09 0.84 4.03
CA HIS A 163 -16.99 0.72 5.03
C HIS A 163 -16.06 -0.47 4.80
N CYS A 164 -16.45 -1.48 4.02
CA CYS A 164 -15.57 -2.64 3.76
C CYS A 164 -14.64 -2.44 2.55
N LYS A 165 -14.84 -1.38 1.74
CA LYS A 165 -14.02 -1.08 0.55
C LYS A 165 -13.27 0.25 0.62
N ILE A 166 -13.58 1.13 1.57
CA ILE A 166 -12.88 2.40 1.73
C ILE A 166 -11.65 2.17 2.63
N VAL A 167 -10.64 1.50 2.08
CA VAL A 167 -9.26 1.91 2.38
C VAL A 167 -9.16 3.32 1.79
N ARG A 168 -9.17 4.32 2.67
CA ARG A 168 -9.10 5.74 2.33
C ARG A 168 -7.88 5.99 1.45
N ALA A 169 -8.10 6.13 0.13
CA ALA A 169 -7.25 6.96 -0.70
C ALA A 169 -7.70 8.41 -0.43
N THR A 170 -7.08 9.07 0.54
CA THR A 170 -7.26 10.52 0.75
C THR A 170 -6.13 11.26 0.07
N TRP A 171 -6.44 11.79 -1.12
CA TRP A 171 -5.71 12.89 -1.74
C TRP A 171 -6.43 14.19 -1.36
N PHE A 172 -5.73 15.05 -0.62
CA PHE A 172 -5.83 16.51 -0.67
C PHE A 172 -4.41 17.04 -0.48
#